data_AF-A0A353DRY6-F1
#
_entry.id   AF-A0A353DRY6-F1
#
_cell.length_a   1.000
_cell.length_b   1.000
_cell.length_c   1.000
_cell.angle_alpha   90.00
_cell.angle_beta   90.00
_cell.angle_gamma   90.00
#
_symmetry.space_group_name_H-M   'P 1'
#
loop_
_entity.id
_entity.type
_entity.pdbx_description
1 polymer ?
#
loop_
_entity_poly.entity_id
_entity_poly.type
_entity_poly.pdbx_seq_one_letter_code
_entity_poly.pdbx_strand_id
1 'polypeptide(L)' 'MKALVYTSANKVTYRDEPSLEPARGEAKILIDAVGICGSDMHAYH' A
#
# COMPACT_ATOMS: atom_id res chain seq x y z
N MET A 1 -3.70 7.92 6.28
CA MET A 1 -4.00 6.48 6.44
C MET A 1 -2.70 5.73 6.67
N LYS A 2 -2.67 4.67 7.48
CA LYS A 2 -1.46 3.85 7.65
C LYS A 2 -1.31 2.92 6.45
N ALA A 3 -0.09 2.80 5.94
CA ALA A 3 0.23 1.92 4.81
C ALA A 3 1.63 1.30 4.98
N LEU A 4 1.79 0.12 4.40
CA LEU A 4 3.06 -0.59 4.30
C LEU A 4 3.68 -0.25 2.92
N VAL A 5 4.79 0.49 2.89
CA VAL A 5 5.32 1.12 1.68
C VAL A 5 6.74 0.64 1.37
N TYR A 6 6.98 0.17 0.16
CA TYR A 6 8.32 -0.11 -0.34
C TYR A 6 9.06 1.21 -0.59
N THR A 7 10.16 1.42 0.14
CA THR A 7 10.88 2.71 0.17
C THR A 7 12.27 2.65 -0.44
N SER A 8 12.88 1.47 -0.48
CA SER A 8 14.15 1.19 -1.17
C SER A 8 14.31 -0.32 -1.35
N ALA A 9 15.35 -0.73 -2.09
CA ALA A 9 15.81 -2.11 -2.14
C ALA A 9 15.81 -2.73 -0.75
N ASN A 10 15.13 -3.87 -0.59
CA ASN A 10 15.03 -4.61 0.67
C ASN A 10 14.53 -3.77 1.86
N LYS A 11 13.68 -2.76 1.62
CA LYS A 11 13.16 -1.91 2.69
C LYS A 11 11.70 -1.52 2.49
N VAL A 12 10.89 -1.95 3.44
CA VAL A 12 9.48 -1.59 3.55
C VAL A 12 9.24 -0.86 4.87
N THR A 13 8.49 0.22 4.84
CA THR A 13 8.21 1.07 6.01
C THR A 13 6.72 1.17 6.26
N TYR A 14 6.29 0.93 7.49
CA TYR A 14 4.92 1.21 7.93
C TYR A 14 4.81 2.67 8.36
N ARG A 15 4.08 3.48 7.59
CA ARG A 15 4.00 4.94 7.80
C ARG A 15 2.62 5.50 7.51
N ASP A 16 2.42 6.76 7.88
CA ASP A 16 1.24 7.52 7.46
C ASP A 16 1.42 7.99 6.01
N GLU A 17 0.38 7.77 5.21
CA GLU A 17 0.19 8.32 3.88
C GLU A 17 -0.99 9.29 3.88
N PRO A 18 -1.04 10.27 2.96
CA PRO A 18 -2.17 11.16 2.82
C PRO A 18 -3.49 10.40 2.63
N SER A 19 -4.60 10.97 3.12
CA SER A 19 -5.92 10.47 2.74
C SER A 19 -6.14 10.76 1.26
N LEU A 20 -6.48 9.74 0.48
CA LEU A 20 -6.89 9.90 -0.90
C LEU A 20 -8.36 10.29 -0.95
N GLU A 21 -8.67 11.35 -1.69
CA GLU A 21 -10.04 11.72 -2.03
C GLU A 21 -10.30 11.31 -3.48
N PRO A 22 -11.36 10.53 -3.75
CA PRO A 22 -11.60 9.98 -5.08
C PRO A 22 -11.95 11.09 -6.08
N ALA A 23 -11.41 10.99 -7.28
CA ALA A 23 -11.81 11.83 -8.40
C ALA A 23 -13.16 11.39 -8.99
N ARG A 24 -13.68 12.15 -9.96
CA ARG A 24 -14.92 11.78 -10.66
C ARG A 24 -14.76 10.43 -11.34
N GLY A 25 -15.60 9.47 -10.95
CA GLY A 25 -15.58 8.10 -11.47
C GLY A 25 -14.79 7.10 -10.61
N GLU A 26 -14.20 7.55 -9.51
CA GLU A 26 -13.49 6.70 -8.55
C GLU A 26 -14.31 6.46 -7.28
N ALA A 27 -13.97 5.41 -6.55
CA ALA A 27 -14.57 5.08 -5.26
C ALA A 27 -13.48 4.88 -4.20
N LYS A 28 -13.74 5.39 -2.99
CA LYS A 28 -12.89 5.16 -1.82
C LYS A 28 -13.34 3.87 -1.13
N ILE A 29 -12.45 2.89 -1.08
CA ILE A 29 -12.73 1.56 -0.52
C ILE A 29 -12.01 1.39 0.81
N LEU A 30 -12.74 0.92 1.82
CA LEU A 30 -12.15 0.43 3.06
C LEU A 30 -11.73 -1.03 2.89
N ILE A 31 -10.49 -1.34 3.26
CA ILE A 31 -9.95 -2.69 3.16
C ILE A 31 -10.21 -3.43 4.48
N ASP A 32 -10.92 -4.56 4.42
CA ASP A 32 -11.25 -5.39 5.59
C ASP A 32 -10.17 -6.45 5.87
N ALA A 33 -9.57 -7.01 4.82
CA ALA A 33 -8.50 -8.00 4.91
C ALA A 33 -7.50 -7.86 3.75
N VAL A 34 -6.23 -8.17 4.02
CA VAL A 34 -5.14 -8.21 3.02
C VAL A 34 -4.23 -9.41 3.26
N GLY A 35 -3.50 -9.81 2.23
CA GLY A 35 -2.43 -10.80 2.30
C GLY A 35 -1.23 -10.35 1.47
N ILE A 36 -0.07 -10.92 1.76
CA ILE A 36 1.14 -10.69 0.96
C ILE A 36 1.17 -11.67 -0.21
N CYS A 37 1.44 -11.15 -1.40
CA CYS A 37 1.61 -11.94 -2.60
C CYS A 37 3.09 -12.28 -2.82
N GLY A 38 3.37 -13.36 -3.53
CA GLY A 38 4.74 -13.69 -3.95
C GLY A 38 5.40 -12.58 -4.78
N SER A 39 4.64 -11.79 -5.54
CA SER A 39 5.15 -10.66 -6.31
C SER A 39 5.74 -9.55 -5.43
N ASP A 40 5.21 -9.35 -4.23
CA ASP A 40 5.70 -8.33 -3.31
C ASP A 40 7.12 -8.69 -2.82
N MET A 41 7.36 -9.99 -2.64
CA MET A 41 8.69 -10.51 -2.27
C MET A 41 9.70 -10.43 -3.43
N HIS A 42 9.25 -10.62 -4.68
CA HIS A 42 10.12 -10.42 -5.84
C HIS A 42 10.53 -8.95 -6.00
N ALA A 43 9.64 -8.00 -5.69
CA ALA A 43 9.97 -6.58 -5.67
C ALA A 43 10.88 -6.20 -4.49
N TYR A 44 10.79 -6.96 -3.39
CA TYR A 44 11.58 -6.71 -2.19
C TYR A 44 13.08 -6.99 -2.38
N HIS A 45 13.41 -8.13 -2.98
CA HIS A 45 14.78 -8.67 -3.11
C HIS A 45 15.59 -8.08 -4.27
#